data_AF-A0A1A8KS11-F1
#
_entry.id   AF-A0A1A8KS11-F1
#
_cell.length_a   1.000
_cell.length_b   1.000
_cell.length_c   1.000
_cell.angle_alpha   90.00
_cell.angle_beta   90.00
_cell.angle_gamma   90.00
#
_symmetry.space_group_name_H-M   'P 1'
#
loop_
_entity.id
_entity.type
_entity.pdbx_description
1 polymer ?
#
loop_
_entity_poly.entity_id
_entity_poly.type
_entity_poly.pdbx_seq_one_letter_code
_entity_poly.pdbx_strand_id
1 'polypeptide(L)'
;SNTLNWFSYSDLQSFRRLEDLRAGQNKLICSCDFVPFLQSQLRGEAGIQLSDREDSYVCDSPLYLQGAVVSGVRLSVVECHQVVFVSVSCGLALFVGMLGSALLWRLHAFWYLKMIWTWLKAKRSSQKRRRQKDTEDTEALLCFD
;
A
#
# COMPACT_ATOMS: atom_id res chain seq x y z
N SER A 1 38.44 -4.41 -23.66
CA SER A 1 37.21 -4.28 -22.85
C SER A 1 36.77 -5.67 -22.43
N ASN A 2 36.51 -5.88 -21.14
CA ASN A 2 35.88 -7.12 -20.67
C ASN A 2 34.35 -7.04 -20.88
N THR A 3 33.68 -8.18 -20.85
CA THR A 3 32.23 -8.32 -21.07
C THR A 3 31.47 -8.46 -19.74
N LEU A 4 31.94 -7.76 -18.70
CA LEU A 4 31.32 -7.81 -17.38
C LEU A 4 30.17 -6.80 -17.33
N ASN A 5 28.94 -7.29 -17.44
CA ASN A 5 27.78 -6.43 -17.64
C ASN A 5 27.01 -6.19 -16.32
N TRP A 6 26.99 -7.18 -15.43
CA TRP A 6 26.32 -7.14 -14.13
C TRP A 6 26.92 -8.21 -13.22
N PHE A 7 26.79 -8.04 -11.91
CA PHE A 7 27.21 -9.01 -10.90
C PHE A 7 26.40 -8.82 -9.61
N SER A 8 26.26 -9.88 -8.83
CA SER A 8 25.53 -9.88 -7.57
C SER A 8 26.45 -10.13 -6.37
N TYR A 9 25.94 -9.89 -5.16
CA TYR A 9 26.66 -10.20 -3.93
C TYR A 9 27.07 -11.68 -3.84
N SER A 10 26.21 -12.60 -4.26
CA SER A 10 26.50 -14.05 -4.23
C SER A 10 27.63 -14.45 -5.16
N ASP A 11 27.75 -13.77 -6.31
CA ASP A 11 28.85 -14.02 -7.25
C ASP A 11 30.18 -13.64 -6.60
N LEU A 12 30.23 -12.47 -5.96
CA LEU A 12 31.44 -12.00 -5.27
C LEU A 12 31.78 -12.85 -4.04
N GLN A 13 30.78 -13.26 -3.26
CA GLN A 13 30.96 -14.10 -2.07
C GLN A 13 31.52 -15.49 -2.43
N SER A 14 31.27 -15.96 -3.65
CA SER A 14 31.85 -17.22 -4.15
C SER A 14 33.38 -17.13 -4.27
N PHE A 15 33.94 -15.92 -4.44
CA PHE A 15 35.37 -15.67 -4.45
C PHE A 15 35.88 -15.24 -3.07
N ARG A 16 36.11 -16.22 -2.18
CA ARG A 16 36.52 -15.99 -0.78
C ARG A 16 37.86 -15.23 -0.57
N ARG A 17 38.66 -15.06 -1.61
CA ARG A 17 39.95 -14.34 -1.58
C ARG A 17 39.91 -13.03 -2.38
N LEU A 18 38.73 -12.60 -2.83
CA LEU A 18 38.56 -11.39 -3.60
C LEU A 18 38.54 -10.19 -2.64
N GLU A 19 39.64 -9.45 -2.61
CA GLU A 19 39.77 -8.21 -1.84
C GLU A 19 39.51 -6.99 -2.72
N ASP A 20 40.02 -7.04 -3.96
CA ASP A 20 39.94 -5.96 -4.94
C ASP A 20 39.19 -6.40 -6.20
N LEU A 21 38.10 -5.70 -6.50
CA LEU A 21 37.38 -5.86 -7.78
C LEU A 21 37.60 -4.65 -8.68
N ARG A 22 38.13 -4.90 -9.89
CA ARG A 22 38.17 -3.92 -10.97
C ARG A 22 37.05 -4.15 -11.96
N ALA A 23 36.05 -3.28 -11.92
CA ALA A 23 34.87 -3.33 -12.79
C ALA A 23 34.59 -2.00 -13.50
N GLY A 24 35.43 -0.97 -13.29
CA GLY A 24 35.37 0.29 -14.02
C GLY A 24 35.60 0.09 -15.52
N GLN A 25 35.04 1.00 -16.34
CA GLN A 25 35.14 0.98 -17.81
C GLN A 25 34.56 -0.27 -18.49
N ASN A 26 33.65 -1.00 -17.82
CA ASN A 26 32.86 -2.06 -18.42
C ASN A 26 31.47 -1.58 -18.84
N LYS A 27 30.79 -2.36 -19.68
CA LYS A 27 29.43 -2.07 -20.17
C LYS A 27 28.38 -2.47 -19.14
N LEU A 28 28.30 -1.70 -18.05
CA LEU A 28 27.43 -2.02 -16.92
C LEU A 28 25.95 -1.81 -17.27
N ILE A 29 25.12 -2.78 -16.89
CA ILE A 29 23.66 -2.73 -17.01
C ILE A 29 23.10 -2.22 -15.67
N CYS A 30 22.68 -0.96 -15.66
CA CYS A 30 22.09 -0.30 -14.52
C CYS A 30 20.63 -0.70 -14.35
N SER A 31 20.47 -1.82 -13.62
CA SER A 31 19.18 -2.30 -13.15
C SER A 31 18.87 -1.76 -11.76
N CYS A 32 17.58 -1.78 -11.47
CA CYS A 32 16.95 -1.61 -10.19
C CYS A 32 17.65 -2.23 -8.98
N ASP A 33 18.11 -3.48 -9.11
CA ASP A 33 18.78 -4.18 -8.02
C ASP A 33 20.28 -3.90 -8.00
N PHE A 34 20.87 -3.66 -9.18
CA PHE A 34 22.31 -3.53 -9.35
C PHE A 34 22.84 -2.16 -8.89
N VAL A 35 22.13 -1.07 -9.21
CA VAL A 35 22.52 0.29 -8.80
C VAL A 35 22.63 0.46 -7.28
N PRO A 36 21.59 0.13 -6.47
CA PRO A 36 21.70 0.27 -5.01
C PRO A 36 22.74 -0.68 -4.41
N PHE A 37 22.90 -1.87 -4.98
CA PHE A 37 23.96 -2.80 -4.58
C PHE A 37 25.36 -2.23 -4.85
N LEU A 38 25.61 -1.64 -6.02
CA LEU A 38 26.92 -1.05 -6.31
C LEU A 38 27.18 0.18 -5.44
N GLN A 39 26.15 1.00 -5.19
CA GLN A 39 26.27 2.15 -4.29
C GLN A 39 26.61 1.74 -2.84
N SER A 40 26.04 0.66 -2.32
CA SER A 40 26.40 0.17 -0.98
C SER A 40 27.84 -0.36 -0.92
N GLN A 41 28.33 -0.99 -1.98
CA GLN A 41 29.73 -1.39 -2.10
C GLN A 41 30.68 -0.19 -2.15
N LEU A 42 30.35 0.84 -2.94
CA LEU A 42 31.15 2.08 -3.02
C LEU A 42 31.20 2.83 -1.67
N ARG A 43 30.12 2.74 -0.88
CA ARG A 43 30.07 3.27 0.48
C ARG A 43 30.86 2.41 1.50
N GLY A 44 31.36 1.25 1.09
CA GLY A 44 32.14 0.34 1.94
C GLY A 44 31.30 -0.52 2.89
N GLU A 45 29.99 -0.63 2.69
CA GLU A 45 29.09 -1.36 3.60
C GLU A 45 29.18 -2.89 3.44
N ALA A 46 29.69 -3.38 2.31
CA ALA A 46 29.63 -4.81 1.95
C ALA A 46 31.00 -5.52 1.87
N GLY A 47 32.04 -4.92 2.46
CA GLY A 47 33.30 -5.60 2.80
C GLY A 47 34.25 -5.91 1.64
N ILE A 48 33.85 -5.66 0.39
CA ILE A 48 34.69 -5.86 -0.80
C ILE A 48 35.13 -4.48 -1.30
N GLN A 49 36.43 -4.31 -1.52
CA GLN A 49 36.97 -3.02 -1.93
C GLN A 49 36.95 -2.92 -3.46
N LEU A 50 36.26 -1.89 -3.95
CA LEU A 50 36.26 -1.52 -5.36
C LEU A 50 37.53 -0.73 -5.63
N SER A 51 38.45 -1.30 -6.41
CA SER A 51 39.79 -0.76 -6.62
C SER A 51 39.79 0.42 -7.61
N ASP A 52 38.74 0.54 -8.42
CA ASP A 52 38.57 1.65 -9.36
C ASP A 52 37.86 2.84 -8.70
N ARG A 53 38.05 4.03 -9.27
CA ARG A 53 37.42 5.25 -8.80
C ARG A 53 35.92 5.25 -9.10
N GLU A 54 35.11 5.83 -8.22
CA GLU A 54 33.64 5.92 -8.34
C GLU A 54 33.14 6.45 -9.69
N ASP A 55 33.90 7.32 -10.34
CA ASP A 55 33.61 7.93 -11.64
C ASP A 55 33.82 6.98 -12.85
N SER A 56 34.52 5.87 -12.64
CA SER A 56 34.78 4.86 -13.68
C SER A 56 33.62 3.87 -13.88
N TYR A 57 32.63 3.89 -12.98
CA TYR A 57 31.42 3.07 -13.04
C TYR A 57 30.33 3.83 -13.80
N VAL A 58 30.21 3.54 -15.09
CA VAL A 58 29.28 4.22 -16.00
C VAL A 58 28.28 3.20 -16.53
N CYS A 59 26.99 3.58 -16.53
CA CYS A 59 25.91 2.80 -17.10
C CYS A 59 25.99 2.81 -18.64
N ASP A 60 25.97 1.65 -19.28
CA ASP A 60 25.84 1.53 -20.75
C ASP A 60 24.39 1.23 -21.15
N SER A 61 23.67 0.50 -20.31
CA SER A 61 22.27 0.14 -20.49
C SER A 61 21.51 0.37 -19.17
N PRO A 62 20.24 0.78 -19.19
CA PRO A 62 19.38 1.08 -20.35
C PRO A 62 19.69 2.43 -21.01
N LEU A 63 19.21 2.64 -22.25
CA LEU A 63 19.56 3.79 -23.11
C LEU A 63 19.33 5.16 -22.44
N TYR A 64 18.32 5.28 -21.56
CA TYR A 64 18.00 6.51 -20.84
C TYR A 64 18.99 6.85 -19.72
N LEU A 65 19.82 5.89 -19.29
CA LEU A 65 20.89 6.04 -18.31
C LEU A 65 22.28 5.94 -18.95
N GLN A 66 22.37 5.83 -20.28
CA GLN A 66 23.65 5.63 -20.95
C GLN A 66 24.59 6.83 -20.69
N GLY A 67 25.80 6.54 -20.22
CA GLY A 67 26.79 7.55 -19.88
C GLY A 67 26.65 8.15 -18.47
N ALA A 68 25.64 7.75 -17.69
CA ALA A 68 25.47 8.21 -16.31
C ALA A 68 26.39 7.45 -15.35
N VAL A 69 26.98 8.16 -14.38
CA VAL A 69 27.81 7.58 -13.32
C VAL A 69 26.91 6.96 -12.25
N VAL A 70 27.18 5.72 -11.85
CA VAL A 70 26.31 4.96 -10.93
C VAL A 70 26.08 5.67 -9.59
N SER A 71 27.05 6.43 -9.08
CA SER A 71 26.90 7.23 -7.84
C SER A 71 25.87 8.37 -7.97
N GLY A 72 25.67 8.90 -9.18
CA GLY A 72 24.69 9.95 -9.48
C GLY A 72 23.32 9.43 -9.93
N VAL A 73 23.21 8.14 -10.25
CA VAL A 73 21.96 7.53 -10.69
C VAL A 73 21.05 7.27 -9.49
N ARG A 74 19.88 7.93 -9.49
CA ARG A 74 18.78 7.67 -8.56
C ARG A 74 17.60 7.12 -9.33
N LEU A 75 17.51 5.79 -9.46
CA LEU A 75 16.27 5.19 -9.93
C LEU A 75 15.21 5.38 -8.84
N SER A 76 14.06 5.93 -9.23
CA SER A 76 12.94 6.08 -8.31
C SER A 76 12.41 4.70 -7.92
N VAL A 77 12.24 4.47 -6.62
CA VAL A 77 11.63 3.24 -6.06
C VAL A 77 10.26 2.95 -6.70
N VAL A 78 9.56 3.99 -7.12
CA VAL A 78 8.25 3.91 -7.78
C VAL A 78 8.32 3.27 -9.17
N GLU A 79 9.39 3.55 -9.92
CA GLU A 79 9.62 2.99 -11.26
C GLU A 79 10.14 1.55 -11.16
N CYS A 80 10.90 1.31 -10.11
CA CYS A 80 11.57 0.05 -9.85
C CYS A 80 10.65 -1.04 -9.28
N HIS A 81 9.73 -0.64 -8.40
CA HIS A 81 8.75 -1.52 -7.77
C HIS A 81 7.31 -1.09 -8.09
N GLN A 82 7.06 -0.72 -9.34
CA GLN A 82 5.73 -0.28 -9.79
C GLN A 82 4.63 -1.27 -9.43
N VAL A 83 4.87 -2.57 -9.61
CA VAL A 83 3.90 -3.63 -9.30
C VAL A 83 3.55 -3.66 -7.80
N VAL A 84 4.56 -3.55 -6.93
CA VAL A 84 4.36 -3.53 -5.47
C VAL A 84 3.62 -2.26 -5.07
N PHE A 85 4.02 -1.12 -5.62
CA PHE A 85 3.37 0.17 -5.35
C PHE A 85 1.88 0.14 -5.74
N VAL A 86 1.57 -0.35 -6.94
CA VAL A 86 0.18 -0.49 -7.43
C VAL A 86 -0.60 -1.47 -6.55
N SER A 87 0.00 -2.61 -6.20
CA SER A 87 -0.63 -3.62 -5.35
C SER A 87 -0.97 -3.07 -3.96
N VAL A 88 -0.02 -2.41 -3.30
CA VAL A 88 -0.22 -1.78 -1.99
C VAL A 88 -1.27 -0.67 -2.06
N SER A 89 -1.20 0.18 -3.08
CA SER A 89 -2.15 1.28 -3.27
C SER A 89 -3.57 0.76 -3.48
N CYS A 90 -3.73 -0.26 -4.33
CA CYS A 90 -5.00 -0.92 -4.58
C CYS A 90 -5.53 -1.60 -3.30
N GLY A 91 -4.67 -2.35 -2.60
CA GLY A 91 -5.02 -3.00 -1.34
C GLY A 91 -5.51 -2.01 -0.28
N LEU A 92 -4.84 -0.86 -0.15
CA LEU A 92 -5.23 0.19 0.78
C LEU A 92 -6.57 0.84 0.38
N ALA A 93 -6.77 1.12 -0.91
CA ALA A 93 -8.03 1.68 -1.40
C ALA A 93 -9.22 0.72 -1.14
N LEU A 94 -9.03 -0.58 -1.40
CA LEU A 94 -10.03 -1.60 -1.11
C LEU A 94 -10.31 -1.71 0.39
N PHE A 95 -9.26 -1.69 1.22
CA PHE A 95 -9.40 -1.75 2.67
C PHE A 95 -10.21 -0.56 3.22
N VAL A 96 -9.87 0.66 2.80
CA VAL A 96 -10.61 1.87 3.18
C VAL A 96 -12.05 1.81 2.67
N GLY A 97 -12.28 1.36 1.44
CA GLY A 97 -13.61 1.19 0.87
C GLY A 97 -14.46 0.18 1.64
N MET A 98 -13.87 -0.95 2.05
CA MET A 98 -14.52 -1.97 2.87
C MET A 98 -14.86 -1.46 4.27
N LEU A 99 -13.95 -0.73 4.92
CA LEU A 99 -14.23 -0.11 6.21
C LEU A 99 -15.35 0.93 6.10
N GLY A 100 -15.28 1.79 5.08
CA GLY A 100 -16.30 2.81 4.81
C GLY A 100 -17.67 2.20 4.57
N SER A 101 -17.75 1.18 3.72
CA SER A 101 -19.02 0.48 3.43
C SER A 101 -19.59 -0.22 4.68
N ALA A 102 -18.73 -0.85 5.49
CA ALA A 102 -19.14 -1.47 6.75
C ALA A 102 -19.65 -0.44 7.77
N LEU A 103 -18.96 0.70 7.91
CA LEU A 103 -19.39 1.81 8.75
C LEU A 103 -20.74 2.37 8.30
N LEU A 104 -20.90 2.63 6.99
CA LEU A 104 -22.14 3.10 6.40
C LEU A 104 -23.28 2.10 6.64
N TRP A 105 -23.03 0.80 6.46
CA TRP A 105 -24.00 -0.24 6.75
C TRP A 105 -24.42 -0.22 8.22
N ARG A 106 -23.46 -0.14 9.15
CA ARG A 106 -23.73 -0.10 10.59
C ARG A 106 -24.56 1.12 10.98
N LEU A 107 -24.20 2.29 10.47
CA LEU A 107 -24.92 3.53 10.73
C LEU A 107 -26.33 3.49 10.15
N HIS A 108 -26.49 2.97 8.93
CA HIS A 108 -27.79 2.85 8.28
C HIS A 108 -28.69 1.82 8.98
N ALA A 109 -28.14 0.66 9.34
CA ALA A 109 -28.86 -0.34 10.12
C ALA A 109 -29.29 0.22 11.49
N PHE A 110 -28.39 0.95 12.16
CA PHE A 110 -28.72 1.61 13.43
C PHE A 110 -29.82 2.66 13.26
N TRP A 111 -29.74 3.47 12.20
CA TRP A 111 -30.76 4.47 11.87
C TRP A 111 -32.12 3.81 11.60
N TYR A 112 -32.15 2.74 10.81
CA TYR A 112 -33.37 1.97 10.57
C TYR A 112 -33.95 1.36 11.84
N LEU A 113 -33.12 0.77 12.70
CA LEU A 113 -33.59 0.25 13.99
C LEU A 113 -34.25 1.35 14.82
N LYS A 114 -33.64 2.54 14.88
CA LYS A 114 -34.19 3.68 15.60
C LYS A 114 -35.53 4.12 15.01
N MET A 115 -35.63 4.21 13.69
CA MET A 115 -36.87 4.57 13.00
C MET A 115 -37.98 3.54 13.27
N ILE A 116 -37.69 2.24 13.12
CA ILE A 116 -38.63 1.16 13.44
C ILE A 116 -39.08 1.24 14.90
N TRP A 117 -38.16 1.50 15.84
CA TRP A 117 -38.49 1.59 17.26
C TRP A 117 -39.41 2.78 17.56
N THR A 118 -39.16 3.95 16.93
CA THR A 118 -40.06 5.11 17.04
C THR A 118 -41.43 4.84 16.45
N TRP A 119 -41.51 4.15 15.30
CA TRP A 119 -42.77 3.76 14.68
C TRP A 119 -43.56 2.78 15.54
N LEU A 120 -42.89 1.78 16.12
CA LEU A 120 -43.51 0.84 17.06
C LEU A 120 -44.02 1.55 18.31
N LYS A 121 -43.27 2.51 18.86
CA LYS A 121 -43.69 3.32 20.00
C LYS A 121 -44.93 4.16 19.67
N ALA A 122 -44.95 4.80 18.50
CA ALA A 122 -46.10 5.56 18.02
C ALA A 122 -47.34 4.68 17.82
N LYS A 123 -47.17 3.49 17.21
CA LYS A 123 -48.26 2.52 17.01
C LYS A 123 -48.82 1.98 18.32
N ARG A 124 -47.96 1.68 19.30
CA ARG A 124 -48.39 1.24 20.63
C ARG A 124 -49.14 2.34 21.38
N SER A 125 -48.68 3.59 21.26
CA SER A 125 -49.36 4.75 21.86
C SER A 125 -50.74 5.01 21.24
N SER A 126 -50.86 4.92 19.91
CA SER A 126 -52.15 5.11 19.23
C SER A 126 -53.16 3.99 19.54
N GLN A 127 -52.71 2.74 19.64
CA GLN A 127 -53.55 1.63 20.06
C GLN A 127 -54.06 1.79 21.50
N LYS A 128 -53.20 2.25 22.42
CA LYS A 128 -53.60 2.52 23.81
C LYS A 128 -54.67 3.63 23.88
N ARG A 129 -54.47 4.72 23.13
CA ARG A 129 -55.45 5.82 23.05
C ARG A 129 -56.79 5.37 22.46
N ARG A 130 -56.78 4.55 21.39
CA ARG A 130 -58.02 3.99 20.82
C ARG A 130 -58.79 3.14 21.82
N ARG A 131 -58.11 2.21 22.50
CA ARG A 131 -58.75 1.37 23.53
C ARG A 131 -59.39 2.18 24.65
N GLN A 132 -58.70 3.21 25.13
CA GLN A 132 -59.24 4.06 26.20
C GLN A 132 -60.49 4.82 25.74
N LYS A 133 -60.47 5.38 24.52
CA LYS A 133 -61.64 6.04 23.94
C LYS A 133 -62.83 5.08 23.78
N ASP A 134 -62.59 3.87 23.27
CA ASP A 134 -63.66 2.88 23.10
C ASP A 134 -64.28 2.48 24.46
N THR A 135 -63.47 2.40 25.52
CA THR A 135 -63.96 2.16 26.89
C THR A 135 -64.78 3.34 27.42
N GLU A 136 -64.29 4.57 27.28
CA GLU A 136 -65.02 5.78 27.68
C GLU A 136 -66.36 5.94 26.93
N ASP A 137 -66.38 5.68 25.62
CA ASP A 137 -67.60 5.72 24.79
C ASP A 137 -68.59 4.60 25.22
N THR A 138 -68.09 3.42 25.58
CA THR A 138 -68.93 2.30 26.08
C THR A 138 -69.50 2.59 27.47
N GLU A 139 -68.70 3.15 28.39
CA GLU A 139 -69.17 3.55 29.72
C GLU A 139 -70.22 4.68 29.64
N ALA A 140 -70.02 5.65 28.74
CA ALA A 140 -71.00 6.70 28.50
C ALA A 140 -72.34 6.14 28.03
N LEU A 141 -72.35 5.18 27.10
CA LEU A 141 -73.59 4.54 26.61
C LEU A 141 -74.34 3.80 27.72
N LEU A 142 -73.64 3.13 28.64
CA LEU A 142 -74.25 2.40 29.76
C LEU A 142 -74.90 3.30 30.83
N CYS A 143 -74.55 4.59 30.90
CA CYS A 143 -75.18 5.54 31.83
C CYS A 143 -76.47 6.18 31.31
N PHE A 144 -76.83 5.96 30.03
CA PHE A 144 -78.05 6.51 29.42
C PHE A 144 -79.22 5.51 29.36
N ASP A 145 -78.99 4.22 29.62
CA ASP A 145 -80.01 3.18 29.84
C ASP A 145 -80.37 3.06 31.33
#